data_AF-A0A7V8Y853-F1
#
_entry.id   AF-A0A7V8Y853-F1
#
_cell.length_a   1.000
_cell.length_b   1.000
_cell.length_c   1.000
_cell.angle_alpha   90.00
_cell.angle_beta   90.00
_cell.angle_gamma   90.00
#
_symmetry.space_group_name_H-M   'P 1'
#
loop_
_entity.id
_entity.type
_entity.pdbx_description
1 polymer ?
#
loop_
_entity_poly.entity_id
_entity_poly.type
_entity_poly.pdbx_seq_one_letter_code
_entity_poly.pdbx_strand_id
1 'polypeptide(L)'
;MARKVPQPDGSVPQKPSLLQTLGAMIGGILAVKLATYVITTLWRLTTREDPPQMDQEVAAVKKAIWLALIGAATGAARQTVRDFIKPTTAGVA
;
A
#
# COMPACT_ATOMS: atom_id res chain seq x y z
N MET A 1 -10.00 31.25 -8.71
CA MET A 1 -10.05 30.35 -7.54
C MET A 1 -10.80 29.09 -7.93
N ALA A 2 -10.16 27.91 -7.88
CA ALA A 2 -10.79 26.66 -8.32
C ALA A 2 -11.98 26.32 -7.40
N ARG A 3 -13.19 26.28 -7.96
CA ARG A 3 -14.44 25.98 -7.26
C ARG A 3 -14.34 24.54 -6.76
N LYS A 4 -14.31 24.34 -5.43
CA LYS A 4 -14.31 23.00 -4.84
C LYS A 4 -15.64 22.34 -5.19
N VAL A 5 -15.60 21.35 -6.08
CA VAL A 5 -16.79 20.63 -6.50
C VAL A 5 -17.18 19.69 -5.35
N PRO A 6 -18.44 19.71 -4.88
CA PRO A 6 -18.91 18.76 -3.90
C PRO A 6 -18.70 17.33 -4.40
N GLN A 7 -18.23 16.44 -3.53
CA GLN A 7 -18.25 15.00 -3.81
C GLN A 7 -19.72 14.53 -3.89
N PRO A 8 -20.00 13.35 -4.49
CA PRO A 8 -21.37 12.84 -4.67
C PRO A 8 -22.17 12.69 -3.36
N ASP A 9 -21.48 12.69 -2.22
CA ASP A 9 -22.01 12.65 -0.86
C ASP A 9 -22.26 14.05 -0.24
N GLY A 10 -22.09 15.12 -1.02
CA GLY A 10 -22.24 16.51 -0.56
C GLY A 10 -21.03 17.06 0.20
N SER A 11 -19.98 16.25 0.42
CA SER A 11 -18.82 16.67 1.18
C SER A 11 -17.82 17.47 0.34
N VAL A 12 -17.19 18.49 0.94
CA VAL A 12 -16.13 19.26 0.31
C VAL A 12 -14.77 18.68 0.73
N PRO A 13 -13.97 18.12 -0.18
CA PRO A 13 -12.66 17.57 0.17
C PRO A 13 -11.75 18.69 0.70
N GLN A 14 -11.26 18.52 1.92
CA GLN A 14 -10.24 19.39 2.49
C GLN A 14 -8.85 18.96 2.03
N LYS A 15 -7.92 19.92 1.92
CA LYS A 15 -6.53 19.61 1.63
C LYS A 15 -5.96 18.76 2.79
N PRO A 16 -5.18 17.72 2.52
CA PRO A 16 -4.57 16.92 3.58
C PRO A 16 -3.72 17.80 4.49
N SER A 17 -3.86 17.63 5.80
CA SER A 17 -2.96 18.32 6.75
C SER A 17 -1.55 17.74 6.66
N LEU A 18 -0.54 18.50 7.13
CA LEU A 18 0.84 18.00 7.22
C LEU A 18 0.91 16.72 8.08
N LEU A 19 0.10 16.63 9.13
CA LEU A 19 0.02 15.44 9.99
C LEU A 19 -0.59 14.25 9.25
N GLN A 20 -1.63 14.44 8.42
CA GLN A 20 -2.19 13.38 7.58
C GLN A 20 -1.18 12.91 6.53
N THR A 21 -0.38 13.83 5.97
CA THR A 21 0.67 13.49 5.01
C THR A 21 1.79 12.67 5.65
N LEU A 22 2.25 13.08 6.84
CA LEU A 22 3.24 12.33 7.63
C LEU A 22 2.71 10.96 8.05
N GLY A 23 1.47 10.90 8.54
CA GLY A 23 0.80 9.64 8.88
C GLY A 23 0.70 8.70 7.68
N ALA A 24 0.35 9.22 6.51
CA ALA A 24 0.27 8.44 5.27
C ALA A 24 1.62 7.88 4.82
N MET A 25 2.69 8.66 4.97
CA MET A 25 4.05 8.17 4.69
C MET A 25 4.45 7.04 5.63
N ILE A 26 4.31 7.25 6.95
CA ILE A 26 4.71 6.25 7.95
C ILE A 26 3.87 4.99 7.81
N GLY A 27 2.54 5.15 7.70
CA GLY A 27 1.62 4.04 7.47
C GLY A 27 1.96 3.29 6.18
N GLY A 28 2.31 4.00 5.11
CA GLY A 28 2.71 3.40 3.84
C GLY A 28 3.98 2.55 3.97
N ILE A 29 5.00 3.04 4.68
CA ILE A 29 6.26 2.30 4.91
C ILE A 29 6.00 1.04 5.73
N LEU A 30 5.22 1.15 6.81
CA LEU A 30 4.88 0.01 7.67
C LEU A 30 4.07 -1.04 6.92
N ALA A 31 3.09 -0.61 6.14
CA ALA A 31 2.26 -1.50 5.33
C ALA A 31 3.08 -2.26 4.28
N VAL A 32 4.05 -1.60 3.63
CA VAL A 32 4.98 -2.27 2.71
C VAL A 32 5.80 -3.33 3.44
N LYS A 33 6.39 -2.99 4.61
CA LYS A 33 7.20 -3.93 5.38
C LYS A 33 6.39 -5.14 5.83
N LEU A 34 5.18 -4.92 6.33
CA LEU A 34 4.28 -6.00 6.76
C LEU A 34 3.85 -6.87 5.58
N ALA A 35 3.48 -6.27 4.45
CA ALA A 35 3.11 -7.00 3.24
C ALA A 35 4.26 -7.91 2.77
N THR A 36 5.48 -7.37 2.68
CA THR A 36 6.65 -8.16 2.31
C THR A 36 6.90 -9.30 3.31
N TYR A 37 6.80 -9.04 4.61
CA TYR A 37 6.96 -10.07 5.65
C TYR A 37 5.92 -11.20 5.55
N VAL A 38 4.66 -10.86 5.31
CA VAL A 38 3.59 -11.85 5.14
C VAL A 38 3.84 -12.70 3.89
N ILE A 39 4.20 -12.08 2.77
CA ILE A 39 4.46 -12.79 1.51
C ILE A 39 5.70 -13.68 1.61
N THR A 40 6.78 -13.23 2.26
CA THR A 40 7.96 -14.09 2.51
C THR A 40 7.63 -15.26 3.42
N THR A 41 6.81 -15.04 4.44
CA THR A 41 6.36 -16.11 5.34
C THR A 41 5.49 -17.12 4.59
N LEU A 42 4.51 -16.65 3.82
CA LEU A 42 3.67 -17.50 2.99
C LEU A 42 4.48 -18.29 1.95
N TRP A 43 5.48 -17.66 1.33
CA TRP A 43 6.36 -18.32 0.39
C TRP A 43 7.14 -19.46 1.05
N ARG A 44 7.75 -19.20 2.21
CA ARG A 44 8.46 -20.22 2.99
C ARG A 44 7.53 -21.36 3.40
N LEU A 45 6.29 -21.08 3.78
CA LEU A 45 5.31 -22.10 4.17
C LEU A 45 4.85 -22.96 3.00
N THR A 46 4.61 -22.34 1.83
CA THR A 46 4.03 -23.01 0.66
C THR A 46 5.08 -23.75 -0.18
N THR A 47 6.26 -23.15 -0.35
CA THR A 47 7.33 -23.70 -1.19
C THR A 47 8.37 -24.48 -0.38
N ARG A 48 8.45 -24.25 0.94
CA ARG A 48 9.54 -24.73 1.82
C ARG A 48 10.93 -24.27 1.38
N GLU A 49 11.00 -23.25 0.54
CA GLU A 49 12.24 -22.67 0.05
C GLU A 49 12.39 -21.23 0.57
N ASP A 50 13.63 -20.74 0.55
CA ASP A 50 13.87 -19.32 0.74
C ASP A 50 13.32 -18.51 -0.44
N PRO A 51 12.79 -17.30 -0.18
CA PRO A 51 12.31 -16.42 -1.22
C PRO A 51 13.43 -16.06 -2.21
N PRO A 52 13.16 -15.97 -3.53
CA PRO A 52 14.16 -15.68 -4.54
C PRO A 52 14.86 -14.34 -4.27
N GLN A 53 16.18 -14.36 -4.17
CA GLN A 53 17.00 -13.15 -4.14
C GLN A 53 17.26 -12.67 -5.57
N MET A 54 17.35 -11.36 -5.77
CA MET A 54 17.58 -10.80 -7.11
C MET A 54 18.95 -11.20 -7.67
N ASP A 55 19.95 -11.34 -6.80
CA ASP A 55 21.33 -11.66 -7.18
C ASP A 55 21.60 -13.18 -7.26
N GLN A 56 20.67 -14.03 -6.85
CA GLN A 56 20.82 -15.50 -7.00
C GLN A 56 20.54 -15.94 -8.44
N GLU A 57 21.27 -16.93 -8.96
CA GLU A 57 20.93 -17.61 -10.21
C GLU A 57 19.69 -18.51 -10.02
N VAL A 58 18.51 -17.91 -10.06
CA VAL A 58 17.22 -18.59 -10.03
C VAL A 58 16.50 -18.36 -11.35
N ALA A 59 15.73 -19.35 -11.82
CA ALA A 59 14.94 -19.27 -13.04
C ALA A 59 14.17 -17.93 -13.12
N ALA A 60 14.30 -17.22 -14.25
CA ALA A 60 13.75 -15.88 -14.42
C ALA A 60 12.23 -15.81 -14.15
N VAL A 61 11.50 -16.86 -14.51
CA VAL A 61 10.06 -17.00 -14.24
C VAL A 61 9.76 -16.99 -12.73
N LYS A 62 10.55 -17.71 -11.92
CA LYS A 62 10.39 -17.77 -10.47
C LYS A 62 10.62 -16.39 -9.83
N LYS A 63 11.62 -15.65 -10.31
CA LYS A 63 11.86 -14.26 -9.90
C LYS A 63 10.71 -13.33 -10.30
N ALA A 64 10.19 -13.48 -11.51
CA ALA A 64 9.08 -12.67 -11.99
C ALA A 64 7.80 -12.89 -11.16
N ILE A 65 7.48 -14.16 -10.84
CA ILE A 65 6.35 -14.50 -9.97
C ILE A 65 6.54 -13.89 -8.58
N TRP A 66 7.74 -14.02 -8.02
CA TRP A 66 8.07 -13.45 -6.72
C TRP A 66 7.90 -11.93 -6.67
N LEU A 67 8.44 -11.22 -7.66
CA LEU A 67 8.31 -9.76 -7.77
C LEU A 67 6.86 -9.34 -7.98
N ALA A 68 6.09 -10.08 -8.78
CA ALA A 68 4.68 -9.83 -9.00
C ALA A 68 3.88 -9.96 -7.69
N LEU A 69 4.15 -10.98 -6.88
CA LEU A 69 3.50 -11.18 -5.58
C LEU A 69 3.81 -10.04 -4.61
N ILE A 70 5.08 -9.66 -4.45
CA ILE A 70 5.46 -8.52 -3.60
C ILE A 70 4.81 -7.24 -4.11
N GLY A 71 4.87 -6.98 -5.42
CA GLY A 71 4.30 -5.79 -6.04
C GLY A 71 2.80 -5.67 -5.79
N ALA A 72 2.05 -6.76 -6.01
CA ALA A 72 0.62 -6.82 -5.78
C ALA A 72 0.26 -6.61 -4.30
N ALA A 73 0.92 -7.33 -3.39
CA ALA A 73 0.66 -7.22 -1.96
C ALA A 73 0.99 -5.82 -1.42
N THR A 74 2.11 -5.24 -1.87
CA THR A 74 2.50 -3.88 -1.48
C THR A 74 1.54 -2.82 -2.03
N GLY A 75 1.08 -3.00 -3.27
CA GLY A 75 0.08 -2.13 -3.90
C GLY A 75 -1.23 -2.12 -3.11
N ALA A 76 -1.75 -3.30 -2.78
CA ALA A 76 -2.94 -3.46 -1.95
C ALA A 76 -2.77 -2.83 -0.56
N ALA A 77 -1.64 -3.10 0.11
CA ALA A 77 -1.38 -2.57 1.45
C ALA A 77 -1.31 -1.04 1.48
N ARG A 78 -0.69 -0.40 0.47
CA ARG A 78 -0.69 1.07 0.33
C ARG A 78 -2.09 1.63 0.10
N GLN A 79 -2.92 0.93 -0.67
CA GLN A 79 -4.28 1.34 -0.93
C GLN A 79 -5.11 1.31 0.36
N THR A 80 -5.02 0.23 1.13
CA THR A 80 -5.64 0.12 2.45
C THR A 80 -5.24 1.25 3.39
N VAL A 81 -3.95 1.60 3.46
CA VAL A 81 -3.48 2.73 4.27
C VAL A 81 -4.09 4.06 3.82
N ARG A 82 -4.20 4.29 2.51
CA ARG A 82 -4.87 5.49 2.00
C ARG A 82 -6.35 5.51 2.35
N ASP A 83 -7.02 4.36 2.35
CA ASP A 83 -8.42 4.27 2.76
C ASP A 83 -8.62 4.54 4.26
N PHE A 84 -7.62 4.22 5.10
CA PHE A 84 -7.63 4.57 6.52
C PHE A 84 -7.31 6.06 6.76
N ILE A 85 -6.44 6.67 5.95
CA ILE A 85 -5.96 8.05 6.11
C ILE A 85 -6.69 8.95 5.11
N LYS A 86 -8.03 8.84 5.07
CA LYS A 86 -8.86 9.73 4.25
C LYS A 86 -8.78 11.16 4.79
N PRO A 87 -8.72 12.19 3.92
CA PRO A 87 -8.83 13.57 4.35
C PRO A 87 -10.12 13.78 5.12
N THR A 88 -10.09 14.62 6.14
CA THR A 88 -11.29 15.03 6.87
C THR A 88 -12.25 15.67 5.87
N THR A 89 -13.34 14.99 5.54
CA THR A 89 -14.48 15.62 4.89
C THR A 89 -15.14 16.50 5.94
N ALA A 90 -15.35 17.79 5.61
CA ALA A 90 -16.26 18.59 6.42
C ALA A 90 -17.65 17.97 6.24
N GLY A 91 -18.09 17.23 7.25
CA GLY A 91 -19.44 16.68 7.30
C GLY A 91 -20.46 17.79 7.27
N VAL A 92 -21.55 17.53 6.56
CA VAL A 92 -22.76 18.37 6.47
C VAL A 92 -23.26 18.67 7.88
N ALA A 93 -23.29 19.96 8.24
CA ALA A 93 -24.18 20.46 9.27
C ALA A 93 -25.56 20.69 8.66
#